data_AF-A0A4S8K7L7-F1
#
_entry.id   AF-A0A4S8K7L7-F1
#
_cell.length_a   1.000
_cell.length_b   1.000
_cell.length_c   1.000
_cell.angle_alpha   90.00
_cell.angle_beta   90.00
_cell.angle_gamma   90.00
#
_symmetry.space_group_name_H-M   'P 1'
#
loop_
_entity.id
_entity.type
_entity.pdbx_description
1 polymer ?
#
loop_
_entity_poly.entity_id
_entity_poly.type
_entity_poly.pdbx_seq_one_letter_code
_entity_poly.pdbx_strand_id
1 'polypeptide(L)'
;MGTTLRYAMVCSSNQNRSMEAHALLKRQGFDVSSYGTGAHVKLPGPSLREPNVYDFGTPYKFMHDELRRKDPDLYKRNGILPMLKRNLGVKNAPQRWQDNAADGCFDVVMTFEEKVFDTVIEDLNNREQKVIRSVLIINLEVKDNHEEAATGAKLALDLCQDTAVAESASDEFERYEKEEKHHKHKEHLGEMGALAAGAFALYEKHEAKKDPEHAHKHKIEEEIAAAVGVGSGGYAFHEHHEKKDAKKEAEEASGQKHHHHHLF
;
A
#
# COMPACT_ATOMS: atom_id res chain seq x y z
N MET A 1 -21.83 0.48 -6.43
CA MET A 1 -20.92 1.57 -6.80
C MET A 1 -19.58 1.14 -6.26
N GLY A 2 -18.60 0.84 -7.13
CA GLY A 2 -17.27 0.42 -6.67
C GLY A 2 -16.67 1.50 -5.78
N THR A 3 -16.08 1.11 -4.66
CA THR A 3 -15.49 2.05 -3.71
C THR A 3 -14.19 2.60 -4.27
N THR A 4 -14.09 3.93 -4.38
CA THR A 4 -12.83 4.58 -4.75
C THR A 4 -11.84 4.45 -3.60
N LEU A 5 -10.72 3.78 -3.85
CA LEU A 5 -9.64 3.65 -2.86
C LEU A 5 -9.09 5.03 -2.49
N ARG A 6 -8.76 5.18 -1.21
CA ARG A 6 -8.17 6.40 -0.67
C ARG A 6 -6.71 6.21 -0.30
N TYR A 7 -5.86 7.11 -0.80
CA TYR A 7 -4.41 6.97 -0.76
C TYR A 7 -3.77 8.01 0.16
N ALA A 8 -2.71 7.61 0.88
CA ALA A 8 -1.84 8.52 1.60
C ALA A 8 -0.39 8.42 1.12
N MET A 9 0.23 9.56 0.82
CA MET A 9 1.63 9.68 0.44
C MET A 9 2.45 10.21 1.62
N VAL A 10 3.43 9.47 2.14
CA VAL A 10 4.10 9.81 3.39
C VAL A 10 5.62 9.86 3.22
N CYS A 11 6.23 10.99 3.60
CA CYS A 11 7.70 11.11 3.69
C CYS A 11 8.09 11.73 5.04
N SER A 12 9.32 12.24 5.20
CA SER A 12 9.74 12.85 6.46
C SER A 12 9.08 14.22 6.74
N SER A 13 9.27 15.19 5.83
CA SER A 13 8.88 16.60 6.06
C SER A 13 7.63 17.05 5.31
N ASN A 14 6.99 16.17 4.53
CA ASN A 14 5.90 16.52 3.63
C ASN A 14 6.22 17.72 2.71
N GLN A 15 7.43 17.70 2.13
CA GLN A 15 7.93 18.78 1.27
C GLN A 15 8.19 18.31 -0.15
N ASN A 16 8.98 17.25 -0.33
CA ASN A 16 9.47 16.80 -1.63
C ASN A 16 8.72 15.55 -2.14
N ARG A 17 9.22 14.35 -1.80
CA ARG A 17 8.74 13.04 -2.30
C ARG A 17 7.22 12.85 -2.21
N SER A 18 6.64 12.97 -1.01
CA SER A 18 5.19 12.78 -0.85
C SER A 18 4.33 13.84 -1.54
N MET A 19 4.84 15.08 -1.67
CA MET A 19 4.11 16.16 -2.34
C MET A 19 4.22 16.08 -3.86
N GLU A 20 5.33 15.58 -4.40
CA GLU A 20 5.47 15.31 -5.84
C GLU A 20 4.50 14.19 -6.26
N ALA A 21 4.44 13.10 -5.49
CA ALA A 21 3.48 12.03 -5.69
C ALA A 21 2.03 12.51 -5.55
N HIS A 22 1.70 13.25 -4.49
CA HIS A 22 0.36 13.83 -4.30
C HIS A 22 -0.02 14.73 -5.49
N ALA A 23 0.86 15.65 -5.90
CA ALA A 23 0.58 16.52 -7.04
C ALA A 23 0.28 15.73 -8.32
N LEU A 24 0.99 14.62 -8.56
CA LEU A 24 0.75 13.75 -9.72
C LEU A 24 -0.55 12.97 -9.60
N LEU A 25 -0.79 12.26 -8.51
CA LEU A 25 -2.01 11.46 -8.31
C LEU A 25 -3.27 12.33 -8.33
N LYS A 26 -3.23 13.52 -7.72
CA LYS A 26 -4.35 14.46 -7.73
C LYS A 26 -4.70 14.91 -9.15
N ARG A 27 -3.71 15.11 -10.02
CA ARG A 27 -3.95 15.41 -11.45
C ARG A 27 -4.60 14.25 -12.21
N GLN A 28 -4.39 13.02 -11.74
CA GLN A 28 -4.99 11.81 -12.30
C GLN A 28 -6.36 11.48 -11.68
N GLY A 29 -6.87 12.30 -10.76
CA GLY A 29 -8.21 12.16 -10.19
C GLY A 29 -8.32 11.19 -9.00
N PHE A 30 -7.19 10.75 -8.43
CA PHE A 30 -7.20 9.90 -7.23
C PHE A 30 -7.63 10.69 -5.99
N ASP A 31 -8.32 10.01 -5.06
CA ASP A 31 -8.51 10.52 -3.69
C ASP A 31 -7.22 10.30 -2.91
N VAL A 32 -6.39 11.35 -2.86
CA VAL A 32 -5.04 11.29 -2.29
C VAL A 32 -4.84 12.39 -1.25
N SER A 33 -4.21 12.02 -0.14
CA SER A 33 -3.67 12.94 0.86
C SER A 33 -2.16 12.69 1.04
N SER A 34 -1.47 13.58 1.76
CA SER A 34 -0.03 13.42 1.98
C SER A 34 0.43 13.98 3.31
N TYR A 35 1.45 13.35 3.90
CA TYR A 35 1.91 13.63 5.26
C TYR A 35 3.43 13.56 5.40
N GLY A 36 3.88 13.98 6.59
CA GLY A 36 5.24 13.90 7.08
C GLY A 36 5.27 13.17 8.43
N THR A 37 6.25 12.32 8.69
CA THR A 37 6.40 11.66 10.01
C THR A 37 7.38 12.35 10.94
N GLY A 38 8.18 13.29 10.42
CA GLY A 38 9.21 13.99 11.18
C GLY A 38 8.63 14.77 12.37
N ALA A 39 9.51 15.16 13.29
CA ALA A 39 9.12 16.07 14.38
C ALA A 39 8.88 17.50 13.86
N HIS A 40 9.67 17.92 12.88
CA HIS A 40 9.60 19.24 12.26
C HIS A 40 9.79 19.11 10.75
N VAL A 41 9.32 20.11 10.02
CA VAL A 41 9.54 20.25 8.59
C VAL A 41 10.93 20.85 8.38
N LYS A 42 11.79 20.16 7.63
CA LYS A 42 13.15 20.61 7.33
C LYS A 42 13.33 20.87 5.84
N LEU A 43 13.91 22.02 5.51
CA LEU A 43 14.33 22.40 4.16
C LEU A 43 15.83 22.71 4.16
N PRO A 44 16.57 22.36 3.10
CA PRO A 44 17.97 22.77 2.96
C PRO A 44 18.14 24.30 3.10
N GLY A 45 19.19 24.72 3.80
CA GLY A 45 19.57 26.13 3.93
C GLY A 45 20.93 26.43 3.29
N PRO A 46 21.61 27.52 3.68
CA PRO A 46 22.91 27.90 3.13
C PRO A 46 24.02 26.85 3.33
N SER A 47 23.90 26.04 4.39
CA SER A 47 24.83 24.96 4.69
C SER A 47 24.11 23.76 5.30
N LEU A 48 24.76 22.60 5.34
CA LEU A 48 24.23 21.38 5.97
C LEU A 48 23.93 21.56 7.48
N ARG A 49 24.59 22.51 8.13
CA ARG A 49 24.43 22.80 9.57
C ARG A 49 23.34 23.83 9.85
N GLU A 50 22.83 24.49 8.81
CA GLU A 50 21.87 25.59 8.93
C GLU A 50 20.61 25.32 8.09
N PRO A 51 19.85 24.23 8.38
CA PRO A 51 18.60 23.98 7.70
C PRO A 51 17.54 25.02 8.08
N ASN A 52 16.58 25.26 7.20
CA ASN A 52 15.37 26.01 7.57
C ASN A 52 14.39 25.01 8.21
N VAL A 53 13.98 25.29 9.44
CA VAL A 53 13.12 24.39 10.24
C VAL A 53 11.81 25.10 10.53
N TYR A 54 10.71 24.38 10.34
CA TYR A 54 9.35 24.87 10.54
C TYR A 54 8.51 23.85 11.29
N ASP A 55 7.47 24.33 11.97
CA ASP A 55 6.43 23.47 12.53
C ASP A 55 5.49 22.97 11.42
N PHE A 56 4.99 21.75 11.58
CA PHE A 56 3.86 21.28 10.79
C PHE A 56 2.66 22.21 10.97
N GLY A 57 1.89 22.41 9.89
CA GLY A 57 0.82 23.42 9.85
C GLY A 57 1.27 24.82 9.41
N THR A 58 2.57 25.12 9.39
CA THR A 58 3.07 26.39 8.81
C THR A 58 2.70 26.46 7.32
N PRO A 59 1.97 27.48 6.83
CA PRO A 59 1.55 27.53 5.44
C PRO A 59 2.74 27.55 4.47
N TYR A 60 2.67 26.79 3.37
CA TYR A 60 3.73 26.81 2.35
C TYR A 60 3.93 28.21 1.76
N LYS A 61 2.89 29.05 1.79
CA LYS A 61 2.95 30.46 1.35
C LYS A 61 3.93 31.26 2.19
N PHE A 62 3.82 31.08 3.50
CA PHE A 62 4.69 31.74 4.46
C PHE A 62 6.15 31.31 4.26
N MET A 63 6.39 29.99 4.19
CA MET A 63 7.74 29.46 3.93
C MET A 63 8.32 30.01 2.62
N HIS A 64 7.52 30.01 1.55
CA HIS A 64 7.95 30.52 0.25
C HIS A 64 8.31 32.00 0.30
N ASP A 65 7.44 32.83 0.88
CA ASP A 65 7.65 34.28 0.95
C ASP A 65 8.83 34.65 1.87
N GLU A 66 9.04 33.90 2.95
CA GLU A 66 10.19 34.07 3.86
C GLU A 66 11.51 33.72 3.17
N LEU A 67 11.61 32.53 2.57
CA LEU A 67 12.84 32.08 1.90
C LEU A 67 13.17 32.97 0.69
N ARG A 68 12.16 33.41 -0.07
CA ARG A 68 12.35 34.37 -1.17
C ARG A 68 12.93 35.69 -0.69
N ARG A 69 12.55 36.16 0.52
CA ARG A 69 13.09 37.39 1.12
C ARG A 69 14.49 37.19 1.69
N LYS A 70 14.78 35.99 2.22
CA LYS A 70 16.05 35.66 2.88
C LYS A 70 17.20 35.53 1.88
N ASP A 71 17.03 34.73 0.83
CA ASP A 71 18.03 34.57 -0.24
C ASP A 71 17.37 34.02 -1.53
N PRO A 72 16.87 34.90 -2.42
CA PRO A 72 16.13 34.45 -3.59
C PRO A 72 16.99 33.63 -4.56
N ASP A 73 18.30 33.90 -4.66
CA ASP A 73 19.18 33.24 -5.62
C ASP A 73 19.55 31.83 -5.17
N LEU A 74 19.82 31.64 -3.87
CA LEU A 74 20.05 30.31 -3.29
C LEU A 74 18.83 29.41 -3.46
N TYR A 75 17.66 29.88 -3.02
CA TYR A 75 16.45 29.05 -2.98
C TYR A 75 15.79 28.85 -4.35
N LYS A 76 16.13 29.70 -5.33
CA LYS A 76 15.80 29.43 -6.74
C LYS A 76 16.73 28.38 -7.34
N ARG A 77 18.04 28.47 -7.08
CA ARG A 77 19.06 27.57 -7.64
C ARG A 77 18.98 26.14 -7.11
N ASN A 78 18.68 25.97 -5.83
CA ASN A 78 18.50 24.64 -5.22
C ASN A 78 17.08 24.07 -5.41
N GLY A 79 16.19 24.79 -6.11
CA GLY A 79 14.85 24.32 -6.46
C GLY A 79 13.80 24.41 -5.34
N ILE A 80 14.12 24.98 -4.16
CA ILE A 80 13.16 25.06 -3.05
C ILE A 80 11.99 26.00 -3.34
N LEU A 81 12.22 27.17 -3.95
CA LEU A 81 11.12 28.08 -4.30
C LEU A 81 10.14 27.45 -5.32
N PRO A 82 10.60 26.85 -6.43
CA PRO A 82 9.73 26.07 -7.31
C PRO A 82 8.97 24.94 -6.58
N MET A 83 9.65 24.19 -5.71
CA MET A 83 9.03 23.11 -4.92
C MET A 83 7.91 23.63 -4.01
N LEU A 84 8.14 24.72 -3.28
CA LEU A 84 7.12 25.32 -2.42
C LEU A 84 5.95 25.89 -3.23
N LYS A 85 6.23 26.44 -4.43
CA LYS A 85 5.18 26.89 -5.36
C LYS A 85 4.31 25.72 -5.85
N ARG A 86 4.90 24.55 -6.12
CA ARG A 86 4.14 23.32 -6.39
C ARG A 86 3.27 22.94 -5.19
N ASN A 87 3.84 22.92 -3.99
CA ASN A 87 3.14 22.51 -2.76
C ASN A 87 1.92 23.39 -2.47
N LEU A 88 2.06 24.70 -2.68
CA LEU A 88 0.96 25.67 -2.62
C LEU A 88 -0.21 25.33 -3.54
N GLY A 89 0.06 24.82 -4.74
CA GLY A 89 -0.98 24.39 -5.68
C GLY A 89 -1.69 23.09 -5.27
N VAL A 90 -1.12 22.34 -4.32
CA VAL A 90 -1.67 21.06 -3.86
C VAL A 90 -2.50 21.24 -2.59
N LYS A 91 -1.93 21.86 -1.55
CA LYS A 91 -2.59 22.12 -0.25
C LYS A 91 -1.94 23.28 0.52
N ASN A 92 -2.58 23.73 1.60
CA ASN A 92 -2.16 24.94 2.34
C ASN A 92 -0.85 24.77 3.13
N ALA A 93 -0.68 23.64 3.83
CA ALA A 93 0.42 23.42 4.77
C ALA A 93 0.86 21.94 4.80
N PRO A 94 2.12 21.65 5.18
CA PRO A 94 2.56 20.30 5.49
C PRO A 94 1.79 19.79 6.71
N GLN A 95 1.37 18.53 6.65
CA GLN A 95 0.61 17.86 7.72
C GLN A 95 1.43 16.71 8.27
N ARG A 96 1.31 16.50 9.57
CA ARG A 96 2.00 15.42 10.26
C ARG A 96 1.13 14.16 10.27
N TRP A 97 1.72 13.00 10.01
CA TRP A 97 1.02 11.72 9.90
C TRP A 97 0.31 11.35 11.21
N GLN A 98 1.02 11.50 12.32
CA GLN A 98 0.54 11.17 13.66
C GLN A 98 -0.71 11.99 14.07
N ASP A 99 -0.94 13.13 13.43
CA ASP A 99 -2.05 14.05 13.73
C ASP A 99 -3.20 13.94 12.71
N ASN A 100 -3.20 12.92 11.83
CA ASN A 100 -4.15 12.81 10.72
C ASN A 100 -5.52 12.19 11.06
N ALA A 101 -5.83 11.97 12.35
CA ALA A 101 -7.06 11.26 12.75
C ALA A 101 -8.36 11.90 12.20
N ALA A 102 -8.37 13.24 12.07
CA ALA A 102 -9.51 13.98 11.53
C ALA A 102 -9.69 13.78 10.02
N ASP A 103 -8.64 13.36 9.31
CA ASP A 103 -8.70 13.16 7.86
C ASP A 103 -9.37 11.83 7.50
N GLY A 104 -9.59 10.91 8.45
CA GLY A 104 -10.25 9.62 8.23
C GLY A 104 -9.29 8.48 7.84
N CYS A 105 -9.85 7.34 7.46
CA CYS A 105 -9.07 6.16 7.09
C CYS A 105 -8.54 6.24 5.64
N PHE A 106 -7.45 5.51 5.40
CA PHE A 106 -6.84 5.28 4.09
C PHE A 106 -6.85 3.78 3.80
N ASP A 107 -6.93 3.43 2.53
CA ASP A 107 -6.85 2.04 2.05
C ASP A 107 -5.41 1.66 1.72
N VAL A 108 -4.68 2.59 1.11
CA VAL A 108 -3.29 2.40 0.70
C VAL A 108 -2.43 3.55 1.21
N VAL A 109 -1.31 3.23 1.85
CA VAL A 109 -0.31 4.18 2.35
C VAL A 109 1.02 3.90 1.64
N MET A 110 1.50 4.86 0.87
CA MET A 110 2.82 4.82 0.24
C MET A 110 3.83 5.58 1.09
N THR A 111 4.90 4.92 1.50
CA THR A 111 6.03 5.55 2.19
C THR A 111 7.23 5.65 1.26
N PHE A 112 8.05 6.70 1.43
CA PHE A 112 9.15 7.01 0.50
C PHE A 112 10.57 6.79 1.07
N GLU A 113 10.66 6.16 2.24
CA GLU A 113 11.90 5.71 2.89
C GLU A 113 11.58 4.73 4.01
N GLU A 114 12.45 3.75 4.25
CA GLU A 114 12.27 2.70 5.27
C GLU A 114 11.97 3.27 6.68
N LYS A 115 12.70 4.31 7.10
CA LYS A 115 12.45 4.94 8.40
C LYS A 115 11.03 5.53 8.53
N VAL A 116 10.48 6.05 7.44
CA VAL A 116 9.09 6.57 7.42
C VAL A 116 8.11 5.42 7.48
N PHE A 117 8.37 4.32 6.78
CA PHE A 117 7.60 3.08 6.86
C PHE A 117 7.48 2.58 8.30
N ASP A 118 8.61 2.42 8.99
CA ASP A 118 8.65 1.98 10.39
C ASP A 118 7.84 2.91 11.30
N THR A 119 7.99 4.23 11.11
CA THR A 119 7.27 5.23 11.92
C THR A 119 5.76 5.17 11.69
N VAL A 120 5.32 4.94 10.45
CA VAL A 120 3.90 4.78 10.10
C VAL A 120 3.33 3.53 10.76
N ILE A 121 4.05 2.39 10.71
CA ILE A 121 3.62 1.14 11.34
C ILE A 121 3.55 1.29 12.85
N GLU A 122 4.59 1.84 13.48
CA GLU A 122 4.63 2.06 14.92
C GLU A 122 3.45 2.93 15.37
N ASP A 123 3.20 4.04 14.69
CA ASP A 123 2.08 4.92 14.99
C ASP A 123 0.72 4.21 14.83
N LEU A 124 0.52 3.45 13.75
CA LEU A 124 -0.72 2.69 13.53
C LEU A 124 -0.95 1.60 14.59
N ASN A 125 0.11 0.91 15.03
CA ASN A 125 0.03 -0.10 16.09
C ASN A 125 -0.28 0.50 17.46
N ASN A 126 0.12 1.76 17.69
CA ASN A 126 -0.11 2.47 18.95
C ASN A 126 -1.48 3.17 19.01
N ARG A 127 -2.18 3.32 17.88
CA ARG A 127 -3.53 3.90 17.83
C ARG A 127 -4.56 2.92 18.38
N GLU A 128 -5.59 3.45 19.03
CA GLU A 128 -6.77 2.67 19.41
C GLU A 128 -7.50 2.17 18.16
N GLN A 129 -7.62 0.86 18.01
CA GLN A 129 -8.33 0.22 16.89
C GLN A 129 -9.84 0.25 17.13
N LYS A 130 -10.48 1.36 16.72
CA LYS A 130 -11.94 1.54 16.83
C LYS A 130 -12.72 0.70 15.82
N VAL A 131 -12.08 0.31 14.73
CA VAL A 131 -12.64 -0.47 13.63
C VAL A 131 -11.62 -1.52 13.17
N ILE A 132 -12.09 -2.69 12.77
CA ILE A 132 -11.25 -3.74 12.18
C ILE A 132 -11.23 -3.50 10.66
N ARG A 133 -10.41 -2.51 10.23
CA ARG A 133 -10.15 -2.23 8.82
C ARG A 133 -8.66 -2.39 8.55
N SER A 134 -8.31 -3.18 7.54
CA SER A 134 -6.95 -3.31 7.06
C SER A 134 -6.51 -2.08 6.26
N VAL A 135 -5.21 -1.81 6.28
CA VAL A 135 -4.58 -0.79 5.44
C VAL A 135 -3.35 -1.40 4.80
N LEU A 136 -3.20 -1.25 3.48
CA LEU A 136 -2.03 -1.71 2.74
C LEU A 136 -0.93 -0.64 2.82
N ILE A 137 0.24 -0.99 3.34
CA ILE A 137 1.37 -0.06 3.45
C ILE A 137 2.50 -0.56 2.54
N ILE A 138 2.94 0.27 1.61
CA ILE A 138 3.97 -0.06 0.63
C ILE A 138 5.10 0.96 0.76
N ASN A 139 6.33 0.47 0.97
CA ASN A 139 7.51 1.32 0.95
C ASN A 139 8.18 1.35 -0.43
N LEU A 140 8.43 2.54 -0.94
CA LEU A 140 9.23 2.81 -2.12
C LEU A 140 10.47 3.60 -1.70
N GLU A 141 11.65 3.00 -1.74
CA GLU A 141 12.88 3.69 -1.35
C GLU A 141 13.26 4.75 -2.39
N VAL A 142 13.04 6.03 -2.06
CA VAL A 142 13.28 7.17 -2.97
C VAL A 142 14.24 8.15 -2.32
N LYS A 143 15.36 8.42 -2.99
CA LYS A 143 16.33 9.43 -2.56
C LYS A 143 15.70 10.81 -2.48
N ASP A 144 16.08 11.59 -1.46
CA ASP A 144 15.48 12.90 -1.24
C ASP A 144 16.11 14.02 -2.08
N ASN A 145 15.87 13.96 -3.38
CA ASN A 145 16.16 15.04 -4.32
C ASN A 145 15.00 15.18 -5.33
N HIS A 146 15.03 16.22 -6.16
CA HIS A 146 13.91 16.55 -7.05
C HIS A 146 13.70 15.52 -8.18
N GLU A 147 14.78 15.01 -8.75
CA GLU A 147 14.74 14.07 -9.88
C GLU A 147 14.19 12.71 -9.44
N GLU A 148 14.74 12.17 -8.35
CA GLU A 148 14.33 10.90 -7.78
C GLU A 148 12.90 10.98 -7.23
N ALA A 149 12.49 12.11 -6.65
CA ALA A 149 11.10 12.33 -6.25
C ALA A 149 10.12 12.28 -7.45
N ALA A 150 10.50 12.82 -8.60
CA ALA A 150 9.67 12.78 -9.80
C ALA A 150 9.56 11.36 -10.38
N THR A 151 10.67 10.60 -10.38
CA THR A 151 10.66 9.19 -10.77
C THR A 151 9.84 8.34 -9.80
N GLY A 152 10.06 8.52 -8.49
CA GLY A 152 9.31 7.84 -7.44
C GLY A 152 7.82 8.15 -7.46
N ALA A 153 7.43 9.37 -7.83
CA ALA A 153 6.02 9.74 -8.01
C ALA A 153 5.35 8.96 -9.14
N LYS A 154 6.06 8.71 -10.26
CA LYS A 154 5.54 7.90 -11.37
C LYS A 154 5.34 6.44 -10.94
N LEU A 155 6.34 5.86 -10.28
CA LEU A 155 6.23 4.50 -9.75
C LEU A 155 5.09 4.37 -8.73
N ALA A 156 4.92 5.36 -7.85
CA ALA A 156 3.80 5.39 -6.91
C ALA A 156 2.45 5.47 -7.65
N LEU A 157 2.35 6.24 -8.74
CA LEU A 157 1.15 6.30 -9.56
C LEU A 157 0.84 4.93 -10.20
N ASP A 158 1.84 4.27 -10.79
CA ASP A 158 1.68 2.97 -11.44
C ASP A 158 1.16 1.94 -10.42
N LEU A 159 1.77 1.87 -9.23
CA LEU A 159 1.30 1.00 -8.14
C LEU A 159 -0.12 1.35 -7.65
N CYS A 160 -0.48 2.63 -7.63
CA CYS A 160 -1.84 3.05 -7.26
C CYS A 160 -2.87 2.65 -8.33
N GLN A 161 -2.49 2.65 -9.61
CA GLN A 161 -3.34 2.15 -10.70
C GLN A 161 -3.53 0.63 -10.59
N ASP A 162 -2.46 -0.11 -10.34
CA ASP A 162 -2.52 -1.57 -10.20
C ASP A 162 -3.39 -1.99 -9.02
N THR A 163 -3.26 -1.31 -7.87
CA THR A 163 -4.10 -1.57 -6.69
C THR A 163 -5.58 -1.25 -6.93
N ALA A 164 -5.90 -0.19 -7.67
CA ALA A 164 -7.28 0.13 -8.03
C ALA A 164 -7.90 -0.95 -8.96
N VAL A 165 -7.10 -1.49 -9.89
CA VAL A 165 -7.54 -2.59 -10.76
C VAL A 165 -7.78 -3.86 -9.96
N ALA A 166 -6.88 -4.21 -9.04
CA ALA A 166 -7.00 -5.39 -8.20
C ALA A 166 -8.25 -5.35 -7.29
N GLU A 167 -8.55 -4.18 -6.71
CA GLU A 167 -9.77 -3.99 -5.90
C GLU A 167 -11.04 -4.17 -6.75
N SER A 168 -11.09 -3.55 -7.93
CA SER A 168 -12.23 -3.67 -8.84
C SER A 168 -12.46 -5.11 -9.29
N ALA A 169 -11.38 -5.86 -9.56
CA ALA A 169 -11.48 -7.27 -9.92
C ALA A 169 -12.01 -8.13 -8.76
N SER A 170 -11.58 -7.83 -7.53
CA SER A 170 -12.04 -8.52 -6.31
C SER A 170 -13.53 -8.29 -6.06
N ASP A 171 -14.00 -7.05 -6.21
CA ASP A 171 -15.42 -6.69 -6.11
C ASP A 171 -16.29 -7.40 -7.15
N GLU A 172 -15.81 -7.48 -8.40
CA GLU A 172 -16.50 -8.20 -9.48
C GLU A 172 -16.59 -9.69 -9.18
N PHE A 173 -15.50 -10.30 -8.74
CA PHE A 173 -15.47 -11.71 -8.35
C PHE A 173 -16.46 -12.02 -7.21
N GLU A 174 -16.49 -11.20 -6.16
CA GLU A 174 -17.48 -11.34 -5.09
C GLU A 174 -18.93 -11.23 -5.59
N ARG A 175 -19.18 -10.32 -6.54
CA ARG A 175 -20.52 -10.17 -7.13
C ARG A 175 -20.92 -11.42 -7.90
N TYR A 176 -20.02 -11.95 -8.74
CA TYR A 176 -20.25 -13.20 -9.45
C TYR A 176 -20.50 -14.38 -8.51
N GLU A 177 -19.74 -14.50 -7.41
CA GLU A 177 -20.01 -15.54 -6.40
C GLU A 177 -21.40 -15.40 -5.77
N LYS A 178 -21.80 -14.17 -5.42
CA LYS A 178 -23.12 -13.91 -4.82
C LYS A 178 -24.24 -14.22 -5.82
N GLU A 179 -24.08 -13.85 -7.09
CA GLU A 179 -25.00 -14.18 -8.18
C GLU A 179 -25.08 -15.70 -8.41
N GLU A 180 -23.95 -16.42 -8.46
CA GLU A 180 -23.92 -17.88 -8.54
C GLU A 180 -24.62 -18.54 -7.34
N LYS A 181 -24.38 -18.06 -6.11
CA LYS A 181 -25.05 -18.55 -4.90
C LYS A 181 -26.56 -18.27 -4.95
N HIS A 182 -26.98 -17.13 -5.51
CA HIS A 182 -28.39 -16.79 -5.70
C HIS A 182 -29.07 -17.65 -6.79
N HIS A 183 -28.34 -18.02 -7.84
CA HIS A 183 -28.80 -18.95 -8.86
C HIS A 183 -28.82 -20.41 -8.37
N LYS A 184 -27.89 -20.78 -7.48
CA LYS A 184 -27.80 -22.12 -6.86
C LYS A 184 -28.76 -22.32 -5.68
N HIS A 185 -29.39 -21.27 -5.16
CA HIS A 185 -30.47 -21.42 -4.18
C HIS A 185 -31.75 -22.07 -4.75
N LYS A 186 -31.76 -22.43 -6.04
CA LYS A 186 -32.82 -23.23 -6.66
C LYS A 186 -32.52 -24.71 -6.88
N GLU A 187 -31.28 -25.20 -6.78
CA GLU A 187 -31.02 -26.64 -6.91
C GLU A 187 -29.89 -27.08 -5.98
N HIS A 188 -30.26 -27.94 -5.03
CA HIS A 188 -29.43 -28.84 -4.23
C HIS A 188 -28.13 -28.27 -3.62
N LEU A 189 -28.29 -27.72 -2.40
CA LEU A 189 -27.22 -27.53 -1.44
C LEU A 189 -26.61 -28.88 -1.03
N GLY A 190 -25.33 -29.07 -1.31
CA GLY A 190 -24.55 -30.10 -0.63
C GLY A 190 -23.27 -30.56 -1.31
N GLU A 191 -22.49 -29.71 -2.00
CA GLU A 191 -21.16 -30.14 -2.49
C GLU A 191 -20.16 -29.01 -2.86
N MET A 192 -20.56 -27.73 -2.93
CA MET A 192 -19.73 -26.70 -3.58
C MET A 192 -18.68 -25.98 -2.72
N GLY A 193 -18.51 -26.35 -1.44
CA GLY A 193 -17.49 -25.75 -0.57
C GLY A 193 -16.05 -26.04 -0.99
N ALA A 194 -15.81 -27.08 -1.80
CA ALA A 194 -14.48 -27.51 -2.25
C ALA A 194 -14.00 -26.87 -3.57
N LEU A 195 -14.84 -26.08 -4.26
CA LEU A 195 -14.56 -25.64 -5.64
C LEU A 195 -13.80 -24.30 -5.77
N ALA A 196 -13.85 -23.40 -4.79
CA ALA A 196 -13.31 -22.04 -4.94
C ALA A 196 -11.77 -21.98 -5.12
N ALA A 197 -11.00 -22.77 -4.34
CA ALA A 197 -9.55 -22.92 -4.56
C ALA A 197 -9.23 -23.67 -5.86
N GLY A 198 -10.13 -24.57 -6.28
CA GLY A 198 -9.99 -25.31 -7.54
C GLY A 198 -10.16 -24.45 -8.78
N ALA A 199 -11.02 -23.43 -8.75
CA ALA A 199 -11.33 -22.62 -9.92
C ALA A 199 -10.19 -21.64 -10.30
N PHE A 200 -9.56 -20.98 -9.32
CA PHE A 200 -8.44 -20.07 -9.58
C PHE A 200 -7.17 -20.82 -9.99
N ALA A 201 -6.88 -21.96 -9.35
CA ALA A 201 -5.81 -22.86 -9.76
C ALA A 201 -6.04 -23.44 -11.18
N LEU A 202 -7.30 -23.70 -11.57
CA LEU A 202 -7.63 -24.13 -12.93
C LEU A 202 -7.48 -23.00 -13.97
N TYR A 203 -7.77 -21.75 -13.58
CA TYR A 203 -7.59 -20.56 -14.43
C TYR A 203 -6.11 -20.28 -14.71
N GLU A 204 -5.27 -20.20 -13.67
CA GLU A 204 -3.83 -19.97 -13.81
C GLU A 204 -3.12 -21.13 -14.53
N LYS A 205 -3.52 -22.38 -14.26
CA LYS A 205 -3.00 -23.56 -14.99
C LYS A 205 -3.36 -23.56 -16.47
N HIS A 206 -4.40 -22.83 -16.88
CA HIS A 206 -4.77 -22.66 -18.27
C HIS A 206 -4.00 -21.50 -18.93
N GLU A 207 -3.75 -20.41 -18.21
CA GLU A 207 -2.91 -19.27 -18.64
C GLU A 207 -1.43 -19.68 -18.79
N ALA A 208 -0.86 -20.43 -17.83
CA ALA A 208 0.52 -20.94 -17.89
C ALA A 208 0.80 -21.89 -19.07
N LYS A 209 -0.25 -22.47 -19.67
CA LYS A 209 -0.14 -23.26 -20.92
C LYS A 209 -0.17 -22.39 -22.18
N LYS A 210 -0.67 -21.17 -22.09
CA LYS A 210 -0.72 -20.18 -23.17
C LYS A 210 0.51 -19.26 -23.19
N ASP A 211 1.14 -19.04 -22.04
CA ASP A 211 2.39 -18.28 -21.91
C ASP A 211 3.48 -19.07 -21.15
N PRO A 212 4.25 -19.93 -21.84
CA PRO A 212 5.27 -20.77 -21.21
C PRO A 212 6.49 -19.99 -20.71
N GLU A 213 6.74 -18.79 -21.24
CA GLU A 213 7.92 -17.98 -20.87
C GLU A 213 7.78 -17.38 -19.47
N HIS A 214 6.55 -17.18 -18.99
CA HIS A 214 6.25 -16.63 -17.66
C HIS A 214 5.71 -17.67 -16.66
N ALA A 215 5.77 -18.97 -16.99
CA ALA A 215 5.22 -20.06 -16.17
C ALA A 215 5.69 -20.08 -14.70
N HIS A 216 6.90 -19.59 -14.42
CA HIS A 216 7.42 -19.49 -13.06
C HIS A 216 6.72 -18.40 -12.23
N LYS A 217 6.33 -17.29 -12.87
CA LYS A 217 5.59 -16.19 -12.26
C LYS A 217 4.17 -16.64 -11.89
N HIS A 218 3.48 -17.30 -12.81
CA HIS A 218 2.15 -17.88 -12.58
C HIS A 218 2.15 -18.89 -11.44
N LYS A 219 3.22 -19.70 -11.32
CA LYS A 219 3.34 -20.67 -10.23
C LYS A 219 3.50 -20.02 -8.85
N ILE A 220 4.17 -18.87 -8.79
CA ILE A 220 4.30 -18.09 -7.54
C ILE A 220 2.95 -17.45 -7.19
N GLU A 221 2.25 -16.88 -8.17
CA GLU A 221 0.92 -16.28 -8.00
C GLU A 221 -0.14 -17.31 -7.58
N GLU A 222 -0.08 -18.54 -8.12
CA GLU A 222 -0.89 -19.69 -7.69
C GLU A 222 -0.63 -20.04 -6.22
N GLU A 223 0.64 -20.11 -5.80
CA GLU A 223 1.01 -20.42 -4.42
C GLU A 223 0.57 -19.31 -3.43
N ILE A 224 0.66 -18.04 -3.85
CA ILE A 224 0.18 -16.89 -3.06
C ILE A 224 -1.35 -16.93 -2.92
N ALA A 225 -2.08 -17.15 -4.02
CA ALA A 225 -3.53 -17.24 -3.99
C ALA A 225 -4.01 -18.42 -3.13
N ALA A 226 -3.32 -19.57 -3.19
CA ALA A 226 -3.59 -20.71 -2.34
C ALA A 226 -3.35 -20.42 -0.85
N ALA A 227 -2.33 -19.63 -0.51
CA ALA A 227 -2.06 -19.20 0.86
C ALA A 227 -3.12 -18.21 1.39
N VAL A 228 -3.57 -17.28 0.54
CA VAL A 228 -4.65 -16.33 0.88
C VAL A 228 -5.99 -17.04 1.11
N GLY A 229 -6.26 -18.11 0.37
CA GLY A 229 -7.49 -18.90 0.51
C GLY A 229 -7.65 -19.66 1.83
N VAL A 230 -6.59 -19.83 2.63
CA VAL A 230 -6.63 -20.65 3.86
C VAL A 230 -6.68 -19.81 5.14
N GLY A 231 -6.42 -18.51 5.12
CA GLY A 231 -6.55 -17.74 6.36
C GLY A 231 -6.26 -16.24 6.27
N SER A 232 -7.22 -15.46 6.78
CA SER A 232 -7.01 -14.13 7.32
C SER A 232 -5.84 -14.11 8.32
N GLY A 233 -4.70 -13.53 7.94
CA GLY A 233 -3.55 -13.32 8.83
C GLY A 233 -2.30 -12.99 8.02
N GLY A 234 -1.95 -11.70 7.95
CA GLY A 234 -0.89 -11.20 7.10
C GLY A 234 0.50 -11.78 7.41
N TYR A 235 1.35 -11.85 6.39
CA TYR A 235 2.80 -12.01 6.55
C TYR A 235 3.55 -11.29 5.42
N ALA A 236 4.62 -10.60 5.82
CA ALA A 236 5.66 -10.07 4.96
C ALA A 236 6.61 -11.21 4.53
N PHE A 237 7.00 -11.23 3.25
CA PHE A 237 8.03 -12.16 2.77
C PHE A 237 9.42 -11.54 2.90
N HIS A 238 10.29 -12.21 3.67
CA HIS A 238 11.73 -12.04 3.64
C HIS A 238 12.32 -13.32 3.04
N GLU A 239 13.09 -13.21 1.95
CA GLU A 239 13.81 -14.34 1.37
C GLU A 239 14.94 -14.79 2.33
N HIS A 240 14.93 -16.05 2.73
CA HIS A 240 16.08 -16.97 2.62
C HIS A 240 15.74 -18.35 3.20
N HIS A 241 15.96 -19.39 2.38
CA HIS A 241 16.37 -20.76 2.72
C HIS A 241 15.95 -21.36 4.08
N GLU A 242 14.99 -22.30 4.08
CA GLU A 242 15.22 -23.73 4.39
C GLU A 242 13.88 -24.48 4.52
N LYS A 243 13.53 -25.24 3.47
CA LYS A 243 12.44 -26.23 3.50
C LYS A 243 12.96 -27.49 4.21
N LYS A 244 12.46 -27.82 5.41
CA LYS A 244 12.24 -29.23 5.79
C LYS A 244 11.40 -29.57 7.02
N ASP A 245 11.06 -28.66 7.93
CA ASP A 245 10.46 -29.10 9.21
C ASP A 245 8.94 -28.95 9.34
N ALA A 246 8.27 -28.16 8.50
CA ALA A 246 6.82 -27.93 8.61
C ALA A 246 5.92 -29.11 8.16
N LYS A 247 6.49 -30.16 7.55
CA LYS A 247 5.69 -31.29 7.02
C LYS A 247 5.41 -32.39 8.05
N LYS A 248 6.17 -32.46 9.15
CA LYS A 248 6.06 -33.55 10.13
C LYS A 248 5.01 -33.31 11.22
N GLU A 249 4.71 -32.07 11.57
CA GLU A 249 3.77 -31.78 12.68
C GLU A 249 2.28 -31.87 12.26
N ALA A 250 1.98 -31.90 10.95
CA ALA A 250 0.61 -31.99 10.45
C ALA A 250 0.06 -33.44 10.40
N GLU A 251 0.92 -34.46 10.29
CA GLU A 251 0.48 -35.86 10.18
C GLU A 251 0.12 -36.50 11.54
N GLU A 252 0.62 -35.97 12.66
CA GLU A 252 0.34 -36.53 13.99
C GLU A 252 -0.96 -35.97 14.62
N ALA A 253 -1.52 -34.88 14.09
CA ALA A 253 -2.70 -34.22 14.66
C ALA A 253 -4.05 -34.80 14.19
N SER A 254 -4.09 -35.58 13.12
CA SER A 254 -5.34 -36.14 12.56
C SER A 254 -5.49 -37.64 12.85
N GLY A 255 -5.49 -38.04 14.12
CA GLY A 255 -5.85 -39.41 14.50
C GLY A 255 -7.37 -39.59 14.54
N GLN A 256 -7.95 -40.45 13.69
CA GLN A 256 -9.20 -41.15 14.03
C GLN A 256 -9.29 -42.56 13.43
N LYS A 257 -9.74 -43.47 14.29
CA LYS A 257 -9.79 -44.93 14.19
C LYS A 257 -10.99 -45.39 13.36
N HIS A 258 -10.81 -46.39 12.49
CA HIS A 258 -11.93 -47.15 11.93
C HIS A 258 -12.06 -48.51 12.64
N HIS A 259 -13.14 -48.66 13.41
CA HIS A 259 -13.64 -49.96 13.87
C HIS A 259 -14.46 -50.59 12.73
N HIS A 260 -14.09 -51.79 12.29
CA HIS A 260 -14.92 -52.68 11.48
C HIS A 260 -15.27 -53.93 12.29
N HIS A 261 -16.54 -54.28 12.32
CA HIS A 261 -17.10 -55.58 12.72
C HIS A 261 -18.28 -55.83 11.76
N HIS A 262 -18.60 -57.01 11.24
CA HIS A 262 -17.94 -58.30 10.99
C HIS A 262 -19.03 -59.20 10.33
N LEU A 263 -18.63 -60.19 9.51
CA LEU A 263 -19.38 -61.40 9.06
C LEU A 263 -20.54 -61.17 8.06
N PHE A 264 -20.75 -61.96 7.01
CA PHE A 264 -20.33 -63.33 6.64
C PHE A 264 -19.76 -63.38 5.22
#